data_AF-A0A4R4XH69-F1
#
_entry.id   AF-A0A4R4XH69-F1
#
_cell.length_a   1.000
_cell.length_b   1.000
_cell.length_c   1.000
_cell.angle_alpha   90.00
_cell.angle_beta   90.00
_cell.angle_gamma   90.00
#
_symmetry.space_group_name_H-M   'P 1'
#
loop_
_entity.id
_entity.type
_entity.pdbx_description
1 polymer ?
#
loop_
_entity_poly.entity_id
_entity_poly.type
_entity_poly.pdbx_seq_one_letter_code
_entity_poly.pdbx_strand_id
1 'polypeptide(L)'
;MSDLWEKAADDRQSRCAIAHYLADVQDETVAELAWDLRALEYAEDENWLPSLHVNLADDYRRLGDTAKAEEHLEAARTRLRLLADDAYGELMRSAVEHVAQALAERSTRRLETSPGG
;
A
#
# COMPACT_ATOMS: atom_id res chain seq x y z
N MET A 1 17.47 -2.37 -12.30
CA MET A 1 16.62 -2.03 -11.13
C MET A 1 17.10 -2.66 -9.82
N SER A 2 18.07 -3.59 -9.79
CA SER A 2 18.61 -4.15 -8.52
C SER A 2 19.57 -3.22 -7.76
N ASP A 3 20.21 -2.26 -8.45
CA ASP A 3 21.25 -1.41 -7.85
C ASP A 3 20.81 -0.55 -6.66
N LEU A 4 19.53 -0.13 -6.58
CA LEU A 4 19.03 0.70 -5.48
C LEU A 4 18.77 -0.12 -4.22
N TRP A 5 18.32 -1.37 -4.39
CA TRP A 5 18.13 -2.34 -3.31
C TRP A 5 19.49 -2.86 -2.78
N GLU A 6 20.44 -3.12 -3.66
CA GLU A 6 21.80 -3.54 -3.27
C GLU A 6 22.61 -2.41 -2.61
N LYS A 7 22.30 -1.15 -2.91
CA LYS A 7 22.84 0.04 -2.23
C LYS A 7 21.99 0.50 -1.03
N ALA A 8 20.96 -0.26 -0.65
CA ALA A 8 19.95 0.21 0.30
C ALA A 8 20.56 0.51 1.68
N ALA A 9 20.16 1.69 2.17
CA ALA A 9 20.56 2.35 3.41
C ALA A 9 20.68 1.46 4.65
N ASP A 10 21.54 1.89 5.57
CA ASP A 10 21.89 1.17 6.80
C ASP A 10 20.72 0.98 7.79
N ASP A 11 19.56 1.62 7.56
CA ASP A 11 18.40 1.56 8.45
C ASP A 11 17.15 0.92 7.80
N ARG A 12 16.30 0.32 8.66
CA ARG A 12 15.10 -0.42 8.26
C ARG A 12 14.03 0.48 7.62
N GLN A 13 13.81 1.67 8.16
CA GLN A 13 12.80 2.58 7.60
C GLN A 13 13.15 3.02 6.17
N SER A 14 14.43 3.25 5.88
CA SER A 14 14.87 3.53 4.51
C SER A 14 14.64 2.34 3.56
N ARG A 15 14.81 1.09 4.03
CA ARG A 15 14.45 -0.11 3.25
C ARG A 15 12.95 -0.22 2.99
N CYS A 16 12.13 0.15 3.98
CA CYS A 16 10.68 0.25 3.81
C CYS A 16 10.34 1.24 2.69
N ALA A 17 10.89 2.45 2.74
CA ALA A 17 10.64 3.48 1.72
C ALA A 17 11.11 3.06 0.32
N ILE A 18 12.28 2.43 0.20
CA ILE A 18 12.79 1.91 -1.08
C ILE A 18 11.90 0.79 -1.61
N ALA A 19 11.49 -0.15 -0.76
CA ALA A 19 10.61 -1.25 -1.17
C ALA A 19 9.24 -0.72 -1.62
N HIS A 20 8.66 0.24 -0.90
CA HIS A 20 7.40 0.87 -1.28
C HIS A 20 7.51 1.58 -2.64
N TYR A 21 8.57 2.38 -2.85
CA TYR A 21 8.84 2.98 -4.15
C TYR A 21 9.04 1.94 -5.27
N LEU A 22 9.71 0.83 -4.98
CA LEU A 22 9.92 -0.24 -5.95
C LEU A 22 8.62 -0.98 -6.29
N ALA A 23 7.63 -1.01 -5.40
CA ALA A 23 6.31 -1.56 -5.67
C ALA A 23 5.57 -0.72 -6.73
N ASP A 24 5.53 0.60 -6.55
CA ASP A 24 4.80 1.54 -7.43
C ASP A 24 5.24 1.48 -8.91
N VAL A 25 6.48 1.09 -9.17
CA VAL A 25 7.05 1.02 -10.53
C VAL A 25 6.91 -0.34 -11.19
N GLN A 26 6.22 -1.30 -10.56
CA GLN A 26 5.98 -2.62 -11.16
C GLN A 26 4.78 -2.61 -12.12
N ASP A 27 4.93 -3.26 -13.26
CA ASP A 27 3.83 -3.46 -14.22
C ASP A 27 2.88 -4.58 -13.76
N GLU A 28 3.43 -5.64 -13.17
CA GLU A 28 2.70 -6.84 -12.75
C GLU A 28 2.32 -6.79 -11.28
N THR A 29 1.04 -7.00 -10.96
CA THR A 29 0.53 -6.98 -9.57
C THR A 29 1.26 -7.95 -8.65
N VAL A 30 1.71 -9.11 -9.15
CA VAL A 30 2.45 -10.09 -8.32
C VAL A 30 3.82 -9.54 -7.91
N ALA A 31 4.46 -8.75 -8.79
CA ALA A 31 5.74 -8.12 -8.48
C ALA A 31 5.56 -6.93 -7.54
N GLU A 32 4.51 -6.13 -7.74
CA GLU A 32 4.05 -5.05 -6.85
C GLU A 32 3.86 -5.58 -5.42
N LEU A 33 3.04 -6.63 -5.26
CA LEU A 33 2.77 -7.30 -3.98
C LEU A 33 4.03 -7.80 -3.28
N ALA A 34 4.97 -8.38 -4.03
CA ALA A 34 6.21 -8.88 -3.45
C ALA A 34 7.07 -7.76 -2.85
N TRP A 35 6.99 -6.55 -3.41
CA TRP A 35 7.66 -5.37 -2.89
C TRP A 35 6.89 -4.71 -1.75
N ASP A 36 5.56 -4.61 -1.82
CA ASP A 36 4.76 -4.06 -0.72
C ASP A 36 4.83 -4.93 0.55
N LEU A 37 4.91 -6.25 0.41
CA LEU A 37 5.15 -7.15 1.55
C LEU A 37 6.52 -6.90 2.18
N ARG A 38 7.56 -6.64 1.38
CA ARG A 38 8.89 -6.26 1.90
C ARG A 38 8.84 -4.91 2.59
N ALA A 39 8.13 -3.94 2.02
CA ALA A 39 7.97 -2.63 2.65
C ALA A 39 7.37 -2.77 4.05
N LEU A 40 6.29 -3.56 4.19
CA LEU A 40 5.67 -3.85 5.48
C LEU A 40 6.62 -4.55 6.47
N GLU A 41 7.47 -5.48 6.02
CA GLU A 41 8.45 -6.16 6.88
C GLU A 41 9.46 -5.17 7.52
N TYR A 42 9.78 -4.10 6.81
CA TYR A 42 10.78 -3.12 7.23
C TYR A 42 10.19 -1.86 7.90
N ALA A 43 8.87 -1.69 7.89
CA ALA A 43 8.22 -0.53 8.50
C ALA A 43 8.48 -0.48 10.01
N GLU A 44 9.03 0.65 10.47
CA GLU A 44 9.19 0.95 11.91
C GLU A 44 8.33 2.15 12.33
N ASP A 45 8.07 3.07 11.40
CA ASP A 45 7.18 4.20 11.60
C ASP A 45 5.72 3.81 11.34
N GLU A 46 4.89 3.89 12.39
CA GLU A 46 3.46 3.58 12.31
C GLU A 46 2.70 4.47 11.33
N ASN A 47 3.22 5.67 11.00
CA ASN A 47 2.59 6.59 10.05
C ASN A 47 2.60 6.06 8.61
N TRP A 48 3.48 5.10 8.30
CA TRP A 48 3.54 4.41 7.00
C TRP A 48 2.53 3.27 6.88
N LEU A 49 2.16 2.66 8.01
CA LEU A 49 1.34 1.46 8.03
C LEU A 49 -0.04 1.62 7.34
N PRO A 50 -0.74 2.77 7.42
CA PRO A 50 -1.95 2.98 6.62
C PRO A 50 -1.70 2.80 5.12
N SER A 51 -0.68 3.48 4.56
CA SER A 51 -0.35 3.42 3.13
C SER A 51 0.00 1.99 2.70
N LEU A 52 0.90 1.35 3.45
CA LEU A 52 1.36 -0.01 3.14
C LEU A 52 0.20 -1.02 3.15
N HIS A 53 -0.72 -0.90 4.12
CA HIS A 53 -1.89 -1.78 4.18
C HIS A 53 -2.91 -1.50 3.08
N VAL A 54 -3.09 -0.24 2.65
CA VAL A 54 -3.96 0.07 1.51
C VAL A 54 -3.42 -0.52 0.21
N ASN A 55 -2.12 -0.42 -0.04
CA ASN A 55 -1.51 -1.01 -1.22
C ASN A 55 -1.65 -2.53 -1.24
N LEU A 56 -1.36 -3.21 -0.12
CA LEU A 56 -1.56 -4.65 0.00
C LEU A 56 -3.03 -5.06 -0.22
N ALA A 57 -3.98 -4.27 0.29
CA ALA A 57 -5.39 -4.52 0.04
C ALA A 57 -5.73 -4.40 -1.45
N ASP A 58 -5.16 -3.41 -2.15
CA ASP A 58 -5.36 -3.22 -3.59
C ASP A 58 -4.76 -4.36 -4.43
N ASP A 59 -3.55 -4.79 -4.09
CA ASP A 59 -2.86 -5.88 -4.76
C ASP A 59 -3.61 -7.20 -4.63
N TYR A 60 -3.97 -7.58 -3.40
CA TYR A 60 -4.72 -8.82 -3.18
C TYR A 60 -6.10 -8.76 -3.84
N ARG A 61 -6.76 -7.59 -3.85
CA ARG A 61 -8.00 -7.37 -4.59
C ARG A 61 -7.81 -7.62 -6.09
N ARG A 62 -6.77 -7.03 -6.70
CA ARG A 62 -6.43 -7.20 -8.13
C ARG A 62 -6.06 -8.65 -8.48
N LEU A 63 -5.49 -9.40 -7.53
CA LEU A 63 -5.19 -10.82 -7.66
C LEU A 63 -6.39 -11.74 -7.36
N GLY A 64 -7.50 -11.19 -6.88
CA GLY A 64 -8.72 -11.94 -6.54
C GLY A 64 -8.71 -12.62 -5.17
N ASP A 65 -7.68 -12.39 -4.34
CA ASP A 65 -7.62 -12.89 -2.97
C ASP A 65 -8.39 -11.94 -2.04
N THR A 66 -9.72 -12.07 -2.07
CA THR A 66 -10.63 -11.20 -1.29
C THR A 66 -10.37 -11.27 0.21
N ALA A 67 -10.01 -12.44 0.74
CA ALA A 67 -9.82 -12.62 2.18
C ALA A 67 -8.64 -11.79 2.70
N LYS A 68 -7.50 -11.84 2.01
CA LYS A 68 -6.34 -11.02 2.37
C LYS A 68 -6.55 -9.54 2.08
N ALA A 69 -7.28 -9.22 1.02
CA ALA A 69 -7.65 -7.84 0.73
C ALA A 69 -8.47 -7.23 1.88
N GLU A 70 -9.45 -7.95 2.41
CA GLU A 70 -10.25 -7.53 3.56
C GLU A 70 -9.41 -7.38 4.84
N GLU A 71 -8.50 -8.32 5.11
CA GLU A 71 -7.59 -8.26 6.26
C GLU A 71 -6.75 -6.97 6.26
N HIS A 72 -6.11 -6.68 5.13
CA HIS A 72 -5.27 -5.48 5.01
C HIS A 72 -6.10 -4.20 4.99
N LEU A 73 -7.29 -4.20 4.38
CA LEU A 73 -8.19 -3.06 4.39
C LEU A 73 -8.61 -2.70 5.82
N GLU A 74 -8.91 -3.68 6.67
CA GLU A 74 -9.21 -3.41 8.08
C GLU A 74 -7.98 -2.97 8.89
N ALA A 75 -6.80 -3.53 8.58
CA ALA A 75 -5.55 -3.07 9.17
C ALA A 75 -5.27 -1.59 8.87
N ALA A 76 -5.59 -1.13 7.65
CA ALA A 76 -5.50 0.27 7.25
C ALA A 76 -6.53 1.15 7.99
N ARG A 77 -7.81 0.76 8.01
CA ARG A 77 -8.89 1.47 8.71
C ARG A 77 -8.61 1.66 10.20
N THR A 78 -8.08 0.62 10.84
CA THR A 78 -7.65 0.62 12.24
C THR A 78 -6.59 1.70 12.51
N ARG A 79 -5.80 2.09 11.52
CA ARG A 79 -4.74 3.08 11.69
C ARG A 79 -5.15 4.47 11.21
N LEU A 80 -6.08 4.57 10.26
CA LEU A 80 -6.67 5.85 9.85
C LEU A 80 -7.24 6.65 11.03
N ARG A 81 -7.82 5.97 12.02
CA ARG A 81 -8.35 6.59 13.25
C ARG A 81 -7.27 7.25 14.14
N LEU A 82 -5.99 7.02 13.84
CA LEU A 82 -4.85 7.65 14.52
C LEU A 82 -4.24 8.80 13.73
N LEU A 83 -4.60 8.95 12.44
CA LEU A 83 -4.09 10.03 11.60
C LEU A 83 -4.78 11.35 11.92
N ALA A 84 -4.05 12.44 11.74
CA ALA A 84 -4.60 13.77 11.83
C ALA A 84 -5.64 14.04 10.73
N ASP A 85 -6.46 15.06 10.94
CA ASP A 85 -7.34 15.61 9.90
C ASP A 85 -6.60 16.63 9.05
N ASP A 86 -5.54 16.16 8.40
CA ASP A 86 -4.71 16.91 7.47
C ASP A 86 -4.76 16.29 6.06
N ALA A 87 -4.08 16.93 5.11
CA ALA A 87 -4.08 16.50 3.72
C ALA A 87 -3.62 15.05 3.52
N TYR A 88 -2.68 14.56 4.35
CA TYR A 88 -2.23 13.17 4.27
C TYR A 88 -3.31 12.22 4.83
N GLY A 89 -3.92 12.57 5.96
CA GLY A 89 -5.05 11.81 6.51
C GLY A 89 -6.23 11.72 5.54
N GLU A 90 -6.57 12.82 4.87
CA GLU A 90 -7.65 12.87 3.87
C GLU A 90 -7.33 12.00 2.66
N LEU A 91 -6.10 12.08 2.13
CA LEU A 91 -5.62 11.23 1.05
C LEU A 91 -5.78 9.74 1.41
N MET A 92 -5.34 9.37 2.60
CA MET A 92 -5.40 7.98 3.06
C MET A 92 -6.83 7.49 3.29
N ARG A 93 -7.74 8.34 3.78
CA ARG A 93 -9.17 8.03 3.90
C ARG A 93 -9.79 7.77 2.52
N SER A 94 -9.52 8.63 1.54
CA SER A 94 -10.01 8.46 0.17
C SER A 94 -9.47 7.18 -0.47
N ALA A 95 -8.19 6.87 -0.28
CA ALA A 95 -7.59 5.64 -0.82
C ALA A 95 -8.24 4.37 -0.24
N VAL A 96 -8.46 4.33 1.08
CA VAL A 96 -9.20 3.23 1.73
C VAL A 96 -10.62 3.09 1.18
N GLU A 97 -11.32 4.20 0.96
CA GLU A 97 -12.69 4.18 0.42
C GLU A 97 -12.74 3.62 -1.00
N HIS A 98 -11.83 4.05 -1.88
CA HIS A 98 -11.76 3.54 -3.25
C HIS A 98 -11.45 2.05 -3.31
N VAL A 99 -10.48 1.58 -2.51
CA VAL A 99 -10.15 0.14 -2.43
C VAL A 99 -11.32 -0.65 -1.85
N ALA A 100 -11.97 -0.14 -0.80
CA ALA A 100 -13.13 -0.78 -0.20
C ALA A 100 -14.30 -0.93 -1.20
N GLN A 101 -14.57 0.11 -1.98
CA GLN A 101 -15.61 0.07 -3.00
C GLN A 101 -15.27 -0.95 -4.09
N ALA A 102 -14.06 -0.90 -4.63
CA ALA A 102 -13.65 -1.84 -5.68
C ALA A 102 -13.64 -3.30 -5.18
N LEU A 103 -13.29 -3.52 -3.92
CA LEU A 103 -13.34 -4.84 -3.28
C LEU A 103 -14.78 -5.34 -3.12
N ALA A 104 -15.70 -4.48 -2.68
CA ALA A 104 -17.13 -4.81 -2.58
C ALA A 104 -17.75 -5.14 -3.95
N GLU A 105 -17.30 -4.47 -5.01
CA GLU A 105 -17.68 -4.75 -6.40
C GLU A 105 -16.97 -5.97 -6.99
N ARG A 106 -16.03 -6.59 -6.24
CA ARG A 106 -15.13 -7.65 -6.72
C ARG A 106 -14.38 -7.27 -8.01
N SER A 107 -14.11 -5.99 -8.17
CA SER A 107 -13.32 -5.47 -9.28
C SER A 107 -11.87 -5.88 -9.09
N THR A 108 -11.25 -6.40 -10.14
CA THR A 108 -9.80 -6.67 -10.20
C THR A 108 -9.06 -5.65 -11.05
N ARG A 109 -9.75 -4.61 -11.53
CA ARG A 109 -9.12 -3.55 -12.32
C ARG A 109 -8.20 -2.71 -11.44
N ARG A 110 -7.07 -2.27 -12.00
CA ARG A 110 -6.23 -1.24 -11.38
C ARG A 110 -7.07 0.02 -11.18
N LEU A 111 -7.02 0.59 -9.98
CA LEU A 111 -7.68 1.86 -9.71
C LEU A 111 -6.94 2.96 -10.48
N GLU A 112 -7.69 3.89 -11.04
CA GLU A 112 -7.07 5.10 -11.56
C GLU A 112 -6.50 5.85 -10.36
N THR A 113 -5.19 6.08 -10.33
CA THR A 113 -4.63 7.05 -9.42
C THR A 113 -5.24 8.39 -9.81
N SER A 114 -6.01 9.01 -8.90
CA SER A 114 -6.58 10.34 -9.15
C SER A 114 -5.46 11.23 -9.73
N PRO A 115 -5.70 11.94 -10.84
CA PRO A 115 -4.70 12.85 -11.37
C PRO A 115 -4.45 13.88 -10.26
N GLY A 116 -3.23 13.88 -9.73
CA GLY A 116 -2.82 14.74 -8.62
C GLY A 116 -3.25 16.18 -8.89
N GLY A 117 -3.96 16.77 -7.92
CA GLY A 117 -4.21 18.20 -7.84
C GLY A 117 -3.03 18.94 -7.26
#